data_AF-A0A7W8BFH7-F1
#
_entry.id   AF-A0A7W8BFH7-F1
#
_cell.length_a   1.000
_cell.length_b   1.000
_cell.length_c   1.000
_cell.angle_alpha   90.00
_cell.angle_beta   90.00
_cell.angle_gamma   90.00
#
_symmetry.space_group_name_H-M   'P 1'
#
loop_
_entity.id
_entity.type
_entity.pdbx_description
1 polymer ?
#
loop_
_entity_poly.entity_id
_entity_poly.type
_entity_poly.pdbx_seq_one_letter_code
_entity_poly.pdbx_strand_id
1 'polypeptide(L)'
;MPVVAITGMPATGAAASGKLLHHTLGDGDYRHFSRMYAEVTVAHTTLGTGNAASEIDRVPGELLRHKRPVHINLPTDVVTAPRPQPSGPLAATGNPGTDPARLDAFSRTARACSHPPVRPRCWPATTSTATTCATPSRASSWRAAAGCKRRPSPSARAPSTRLPRPSPASTPQPSAARAPAGRWRTPTA
;
A
#
# COMPACT_ATOMS: atom_id res chain seq x y z
N MET A 1 6.76 -1.75 -1.38
CA MET A 1 5.55 -2.59 -1.47
C MET A 1 4.51 -2.02 -0.50
N PRO A 2 3.33 -1.61 -0.97
CA PRO A 2 2.26 -1.11 -0.11
C PRO A 2 1.53 -2.29 0.56
N VAL A 3 1.77 -2.52 1.85
CA VAL A 3 1.14 -3.60 2.63
C VAL A 3 0.41 -2.99 3.83
N VAL A 4 -0.84 -3.39 4.03
CA VAL A 4 -1.62 -3.08 5.24
C VAL A 4 -1.60 -4.32 6.13
N ALA A 5 -1.05 -4.21 7.33
CA ALA A 5 -1.15 -5.24 8.36
C ALA A 5 -2.32 -4.91 9.29
N ILE A 6 -3.27 -5.83 9.47
CA ILE A 6 -4.41 -5.67 10.37
C ILE A 6 -4.30 -6.71 11.48
N THR A 7 -4.33 -6.28 12.74
CA THR A 7 -4.24 -7.14 13.91
C THR A 7 -5.52 -7.03 14.72
N GLY A 8 -6.17 -8.15 14.99
CA GLY A 8 -7.31 -8.20 15.91
C GLY A 8 -6.85 -7.92 17.33
N MET A 9 -7.63 -7.13 18.07
CA MET A 9 -7.36 -6.75 19.44
C MET A 9 -8.53 -7.15 20.35
N PRO A 10 -8.29 -7.42 21.64
CA PRO A 10 -9.37 -7.58 22.60
C PRO A 10 -10.26 -6.33 22.68
N ALA A 11 -11.49 -6.53 23.17
CA ALA A 11 -12.46 -5.45 23.28
C ALA A 11 -11.89 -4.27 24.06
N THR A 12 -12.23 -3.04 23.64
CA THR A 12 -11.64 -1.81 24.21
C THR A 12 -11.76 -1.74 25.74
N GLY A 13 -12.90 -2.14 26.31
CA GLY A 13 -13.10 -2.19 27.76
C GLY A 13 -12.22 -3.22 28.48
N ALA A 14 -11.93 -4.36 27.86
CA ALA A 14 -11.02 -5.37 28.42
C ALA A 14 -9.56 -4.88 28.41
N ALA A 15 -9.16 -4.20 27.33
CA ALA A 15 -7.84 -3.59 27.23
C ALA A 15 -7.67 -2.42 28.23
N ALA A 16 -8.69 -1.56 28.35
CA ALA A 16 -8.68 -0.41 29.27
C ALA A 16 -8.66 -0.82 30.75
N SER A 17 -9.26 -1.96 31.09
CA SER A 17 -9.23 -2.52 32.44
C SER A 17 -7.99 -3.37 32.72
N GLY A 18 -7.05 -3.49 31.77
CA GLY A 18 -5.79 -4.21 31.96
C GLY A 18 -5.99 -5.71 32.22
N LYS A 19 -7.06 -6.32 31.72
CA LYS A 19 -7.32 -7.76 31.92
C LYS A 19 -6.15 -8.59 31.39
N LEU A 20 -5.85 -9.71 32.03
CA LEU A 20 -4.81 -10.62 31.56
C LEU A 20 -5.42 -11.60 30.57
N LEU A 21 -5.15 -11.40 29.28
CA LEU A 21 -5.71 -12.22 28.21
C LEU A 21 -4.63 -13.01 27.47
N HIS A 22 -5.04 -14.14 26.90
CA HIS A 22 -4.20 -14.92 25.99
C HIS A 22 -3.83 -14.06 24.76
N HIS A 23 -2.61 -14.23 24.25
CA HIS A 23 -1.97 -13.38 23.21
C HIS A 23 -1.59 -11.95 23.67
N THR A 24 -1.39 -11.75 24.97
CA THR A 24 -0.74 -10.54 25.52
C THR A 24 0.56 -10.92 26.23
N LEU A 25 1.32 -9.93 26.70
CA LEU A 25 2.46 -10.17 27.59
C LEU A 25 2.04 -10.44 29.05
N GLY A 26 0.74 -10.44 29.35
CA GLY A 26 0.24 -10.73 30.69
C GLY A 26 0.54 -9.63 31.72
N ASP A 27 0.80 -8.40 31.28
CA ASP A 27 1.15 -7.25 32.13
C ASP A 27 0.13 -6.11 32.10
N GLY A 28 -0.99 -6.31 31.40
CA GLY A 28 -2.07 -5.33 31.27
C GLY A 28 -1.81 -4.20 30.27
N ASP A 29 -0.63 -4.10 29.64
CA ASP A 29 -0.37 -3.10 28.59
C ASP A 29 -0.59 -3.69 27.20
N TYR A 30 -1.70 -3.29 26.59
CA TYR A 30 -2.11 -3.74 25.27
C TYR A 30 -1.37 -3.05 24.10
N ARG A 31 -0.46 -2.10 24.38
CA ARG A 31 0.17 -1.27 23.35
C ARG A 31 1.56 -1.75 22.93
N HIS A 32 2.10 -2.81 23.53
CA HIS A 32 3.42 -3.35 23.20
C HIS A 32 3.62 -3.58 21.70
N PHE A 33 2.72 -4.36 21.08
CA PHE A 33 2.80 -4.65 19.66
C PHE A 33 2.58 -3.40 18.79
N SER A 34 1.73 -2.47 19.24
CA SER A 34 1.55 -1.17 18.55
C SER A 34 2.86 -0.38 18.51
N ARG A 35 3.59 -0.32 19.62
CA ARG A 35 4.90 0.33 19.70
C ARG A 35 5.93 -0.35 18.79
N MET A 36 5.94 -1.68 18.74
CA MET A 36 6.82 -2.42 17.83
C MET A 36 6.52 -2.12 16.35
N TYR A 37 5.25 -2.07 15.96
CA TYR A 37 4.86 -1.73 14.59
C TYR A 37 5.21 -0.28 14.21
N ALA A 38 5.23 0.65 15.17
CA ALA A 38 5.57 2.05 14.93
C ALA A 38 6.97 2.21 14.31
N GLU A 39 7.92 1.35 14.66
CA GLU A 39 9.30 1.39 14.16
C GLU A 39 9.44 0.97 12.69
N VAL A 40 8.50 0.16 12.19
CA VAL A 40 8.59 -0.49 10.86
C VAL A 40 7.52 -0.03 9.88
N THR A 41 6.59 0.82 10.32
CA THR A 41 5.50 1.34 9.50
C THR A 41 5.57 2.86 9.31
N VAL A 42 4.99 3.37 8.23
CA VAL A 42 4.89 4.82 8.03
C VAL A 42 3.71 5.44 8.80
N ALA A 43 2.69 4.64 9.07
CA ALA A 43 1.56 5.00 9.88
C ALA A 43 1.03 3.74 10.58
N HIS A 44 0.60 3.90 11.81
CA HIS A 44 -0.11 2.88 12.57
C HIS A 44 -1.25 3.51 13.36
N THR A 45 -2.21 2.70 13.80
CA THR A 45 -3.35 3.16 14.60
C THR A 45 -4.01 2.05 15.39
N THR A 46 -4.71 2.41 16.47
CA THR A 46 -5.67 1.54 17.15
C THR A 46 -7.07 2.12 16.99
N LEU A 47 -7.95 1.33 16.38
CA LEU A 47 -9.30 1.74 16.06
C LEU A 47 -10.16 1.79 17.32
N GLY A 48 -10.93 2.85 17.45
CA GLY A 48 -12.02 3.03 18.39
C GLY A 48 -13.29 3.42 17.64
N THR A 49 -14.43 3.40 18.32
CA THR A 49 -15.72 3.77 17.72
C THR A 49 -15.70 5.21 17.16
N GLY A 50 -15.09 6.14 17.90
CA GLY A 50 -15.04 7.57 17.55
C GLY A 50 -13.99 7.99 16.52
N ASN A 51 -12.95 7.19 16.26
CA ASN A 51 -11.87 7.59 15.34
C ASN A 51 -11.82 6.76 14.05
N ALA A 52 -12.45 5.59 14.00
CA ALA A 52 -11.97 4.65 13.01
C ALA A 52 -12.51 4.86 11.58
N ALA A 53 -13.46 5.77 11.35
CA ALA A 53 -13.73 6.26 10.00
C ALA A 53 -12.53 7.06 9.46
N SER A 54 -12.07 8.07 10.20
CA SER A 54 -10.95 8.91 9.78
C SER A 54 -9.62 8.13 9.72
N GLU A 55 -9.40 7.18 10.63
CA GLU A 55 -8.17 6.38 10.66
C GLU A 55 -8.11 5.34 9.53
N ILE A 56 -9.25 4.77 9.13
CA ILE A 56 -9.32 3.86 7.96
C ILE A 56 -9.03 4.58 6.65
N ASP A 57 -9.26 5.90 6.57
CA ASP A 57 -8.88 6.69 5.39
C ASP A 57 -7.43 7.17 5.48
N ARG A 58 -7.03 7.70 6.64
CA ARG A 58 -5.69 8.26 6.86
C ARG A 58 -4.59 7.23 6.67
N VAL A 59 -4.71 6.06 7.31
CA VAL A 59 -3.62 5.08 7.38
C VAL A 59 -3.30 4.49 5.99
N PRO A 60 -4.26 3.99 5.21
CA PRO A 60 -4.02 3.61 3.81
C PRO A 60 -3.61 4.79 2.93
N GLY A 61 -4.08 6.01 3.21
CA GLY A 61 -3.63 7.23 2.55
C GLY A 61 -2.11 7.44 2.67
N GLU A 62 -1.55 7.23 3.86
CA GLU A 62 -0.10 7.29 4.09
C GLU A 62 0.66 6.16 3.38
N LEU A 63 0.09 4.95 3.34
CA LEU A 63 0.64 3.84 2.54
C LEU A 63 0.70 4.20 1.05
N LEU A 64 -0.35 4.82 0.51
CA LEU A 64 -0.39 5.24 -0.89
C LEU A 64 0.59 6.38 -1.17
N ARG A 65 0.73 7.32 -0.24
CA ARG A 65 1.65 8.46 -0.34
C ARG A 65 3.11 8.03 -0.29
N HIS A 66 3.46 7.22 0.70
CA HIS A 66 4.85 6.87 0.99
C HIS A 66 5.29 5.55 0.35
N LYS A 67 4.35 4.73 -0.13
CA LYS A 67 4.63 3.40 -0.69
C LYS A 67 5.33 2.47 0.30
N ARG A 68 5.05 2.69 1.60
CA ARG A 68 5.59 1.99 2.77
C ARG A 68 4.46 1.26 3.52
N PRO A 69 4.78 0.22 4.31
CA PRO A 69 3.79 -0.54 5.05
C PRO A 69 3.12 0.30 6.14
N VAL A 70 1.89 -0.08 6.50
CA VAL A 70 1.08 0.53 7.57
C VAL A 70 0.40 -0.54 8.41
N HIS A 71 0.01 -0.20 9.64
CA HIS A 71 -0.58 -1.15 10.59
C HIS A 71 -1.88 -0.63 11.25
N ILE A 72 -2.84 -1.52 11.46
CA ILE A 72 -4.14 -1.21 12.07
C ILE A 72 -4.46 -2.26 13.14
N ASN A 73 -4.60 -1.82 14.38
CA ASN A 73 -5.16 -2.60 15.47
C ASN A 73 -6.70 -2.45 15.48
N LEU A 74 -7.43 -3.56 15.43
CA LEU A 74 -8.89 -3.60 15.34
C LEU A 74 -9.50 -4.36 16.53
N PRO A 75 -10.00 -3.64 17.57
CA PRO A 75 -10.70 -4.24 18.70
C PRO A 75 -12.00 -4.95 18.28
N THR A 76 -12.32 -6.08 18.91
CA THR A 76 -13.48 -6.91 18.55
C THR A 76 -14.83 -6.19 18.68
N ASP A 77 -14.98 -5.31 19.66
CA ASP A 77 -16.17 -4.49 19.87
C ASP A 77 -16.32 -3.34 18.85
N VAL A 78 -15.21 -2.92 18.23
CA VAL A 78 -15.21 -1.90 17.19
C VAL A 78 -15.62 -2.47 15.82
N VAL A 79 -15.43 -3.78 15.59
CA VAL A 79 -15.80 -4.47 14.34
C VAL A 79 -17.29 -4.34 14.04
N THR A 80 -18.13 -4.47 15.06
CA THR A 80 -19.60 -4.46 14.92
C THR A 80 -20.21 -3.09 15.22
N ALA A 81 -19.39 -2.10 15.58
CA ALA A 81 -19.87 -0.77 15.92
C ALA A 81 -20.49 -0.07 14.70
N PRO A 82 -21.62 0.65 14.85
CA PRO A 82 -22.21 1.44 13.76
C PRO A 82 -21.24 2.48 13.20
N ARG A 83 -21.19 2.59 11.87
CA ARG A 83 -20.25 3.46 11.15
C ARG A 83 -20.90 4.10 9.92
N PRO A 84 -20.53 5.34 9.57
CA PRO A 84 -20.89 5.91 8.28
C PRO A 84 -20.38 5.03 7.13
N GLN A 85 -21.17 4.89 6.07
CA GLN A 85 -20.70 4.25 4.86
C GLN A 85 -19.67 5.14 4.15
N PRO A 86 -18.61 4.56 3.55
CA PRO A 86 -17.69 5.32 2.70
C PRO A 86 -18.43 5.98 1.55
N SER A 87 -18.18 7.27 1.31
CA SER A 87 -18.81 8.04 0.23
C SER A 87 -18.26 7.71 -1.16
N GLY A 88 -17.17 6.95 -1.25
CA GLY A 88 -16.55 6.55 -2.50
C GLY A 88 -15.17 5.92 -2.27
N PRO A 89 -14.44 5.61 -3.36
CA PRO A 89 -13.08 5.11 -3.26
C PRO A 89 -12.16 6.11 -2.54
N LEU A 90 -11.20 5.61 -1.77
CA LEU A 90 -10.19 6.43 -1.13
C LEU A 90 -9.44 7.22 -2.21
N ALA A 91 -9.51 8.56 -2.14
CA ALA A 91 -8.81 9.41 -3.07
C ALA A 91 -7.31 9.10 -2.97
N ALA A 92 -6.70 8.71 -4.10
CA ALA A 92 -5.24 8.63 -4.15
C ALA A 92 -4.72 10.02 -3.78
N THR A 93 -4.01 10.13 -2.66
CA THR A 93 -3.35 11.37 -2.28
C THR A 93 -2.43 11.74 -3.43
N GLY A 94 -2.85 12.75 -4.20
CA GLY A 94 -2.07 13.26 -5.31
C GLY A 94 -0.69 13.61 -4.80
N ASN A 95 0.35 13.31 -5.58
CA ASN A 95 1.68 13.78 -5.24
C ASN A 95 1.56 15.31 -5.09
N PRO A 96 1.93 15.92 -3.94
CA PRO A 96 1.89 17.37 -3.81
C PRO A 96 2.60 17.95 -5.03
N GLY A 97 1.92 18.85 -5.74
CA GLY A 97 2.41 19.37 -7.01
C GLY A 97 3.88 19.77 -6.90
N THR A 98 4.69 19.41 -7.89
CA THR A 98 6.10 19.81 -7.87
C THR A 98 6.17 21.30 -8.11
N ASP A 99 6.78 22.03 -7.18
CA ASP A 99 7.02 23.48 -7.30
C ASP A 99 7.77 23.79 -8.61
N PRO A 100 7.17 24.55 -9.55
CA PRO A 100 7.77 24.84 -10.85
C PRO A 100 9.13 25.53 -10.72
N ALA A 101 9.28 26.48 -9.79
CA ALA A 101 10.52 27.22 -9.62
C ALA A 101 11.67 26.32 -9.14
N ARG A 102 11.37 25.38 -8.23
CA ARG A 102 12.35 24.37 -7.78
C ARG A 102 12.67 23.36 -8.88
N LEU A 103 11.68 22.93 -9.65
CA LEU A 103 11.88 22.02 -10.78
C LEU A 103 12.79 22.65 -11.83
N ASP A 104 12.58 23.93 -12.15
CA ASP A 104 13.39 24.68 -13.09
C ASP A 104 14.82 24.89 -12.58
N ALA A 105 14.97 25.28 -11.31
CA ALA A 105 16.27 25.42 -10.68
C ALA A 105 17.07 24.11 -10.70
N PHE A 106 16.45 22.99 -10.29
CA PHE A 106 17.05 21.66 -10.38
C PHE A 106 17.46 21.31 -11.81
N SER A 107 16.56 21.54 -12.78
CA SER A 107 16.79 21.21 -14.19
C SER A 107 17.94 22.01 -14.79
N ARG A 108 18.10 23.29 -14.43
CA ARG A 108 19.24 24.12 -14.87
C ARG A 108 20.55 23.60 -14.30
N THR A 109 20.62 23.36 -12.99
CA THR A 109 21.84 22.86 -12.33
C THR A 109 22.24 21.49 -12.88
N ALA A 110 21.28 20.56 -13.06
CA ALA A 110 21.56 19.24 -13.63
C ALA A 110 22.16 19.32 -15.04
N ARG A 111 21.69 20.25 -15.89
CA ARG A 111 22.28 20.49 -17.23
C ARG A 111 23.68 21.07 -17.14
N ALA A 112 23.90 22.05 -16.25
CA ALA A 112 25.22 22.64 -16.05
C ALA A 112 26.25 21.63 -15.50
N CYS A 113 25.85 20.69 -14.65
CA CYS A 113 26.75 19.62 -14.20
C CYS A 113 27.04 18.55 -15.27
N SER A 114 26.28 18.54 -16.37
CA SER A 114 26.42 17.57 -17.47
C SER A 114 27.30 18.13 -18.60
N HIS A 115 28.58 18.43 -18.32
CA HIS A 115 29.52 18.91 -19.34
C HIS A 115 30.21 17.77 -20.12
N PRO A 116 30.49 17.95 -21.43
CA PRO A 116 31.31 17.04 -22.23
C PRO A 116 32.79 17.00 -21.74
N PRO A 117 33.57 15.94 -22.05
CA PRO A 117 33.34 14.93 -23.09
C PRO A 117 32.77 13.59 -22.59
N VAL A 118 32.44 13.47 -21.31
CA VAL A 118 32.10 12.17 -20.72
C VAL A 118 30.60 11.89 -20.90
N ARG A 119 30.27 10.82 -21.62
CA ARG A 119 28.88 10.34 -21.72
C ARG A 119 28.35 10.03 -20.32
N PRO A 120 27.26 10.66 -19.85
CA PRO A 120 26.72 10.39 -18.52
C PRO A 120 26.28 8.93 -18.42
N ARG A 121 26.45 8.36 -17.22
CA ARG A 121 25.97 7.02 -16.89
C ARG A 121 24.71 7.14 -16.05
N CYS A 122 23.62 6.54 -16.53
CA CYS A 122 22.35 6.56 -15.83
C CYS A 122 22.16 5.24 -15.09
N TRP A 123 22.28 5.30 -13.77
CA TRP A 123 22.00 4.18 -12.89
C TRP A 123 20.53 4.25 -12.48
N PRO A 124 19.69 3.27 -12.85
CA PRO A 124 18.35 3.20 -12.31
C PRO A 124 18.47 2.95 -10.81
N ALA A 125 17.88 3.84 -10.00
CA ALA A 125 17.81 3.64 -8.57
C ALA A 125 17.09 2.31 -8.26
N THR A 126 17.62 1.59 -7.28
CA THR A 126 17.12 0.31 -6.77
C THR A 126 16.16 0.49 -5.61
N THR A 127 16.11 1.69 -5.04
CA THR A 127 15.21 2.05 -3.95
C THR A 127 13.77 2.06 -4.45
N SER A 128 12.86 1.50 -3.64
CA SER A 128 11.42 1.38 -3.95
C SER A 128 10.82 2.69 -4.49
N THR A 129 11.34 3.84 -4.08
CA THR A 129 10.91 5.17 -4.54
C THR A 129 11.02 5.34 -6.06
N ALA A 130 12.07 4.84 -6.72
CA ALA A 130 12.25 5.03 -8.16
C ALA A 130 11.31 4.15 -9.01
N THR A 131 11.00 2.93 -8.56
CA THR A 131 10.05 2.04 -9.24
C THR A 131 8.60 2.38 -8.92
N THR A 132 8.32 2.95 -7.75
CA THR A 132 6.93 3.22 -7.30
C THR A 132 6.46 4.66 -7.53
N CYS A 133 7.36 5.64 -7.68
CA CYS A 133 6.99 7.04 -7.95
C CYS A 133 7.17 7.48 -9.41
N ALA A 134 8.02 6.80 -10.20
CA ALA A 134 8.22 7.15 -11.60
C ALA A 134 7.38 6.26 -12.53
N THR A 135 6.63 6.86 -13.45
CA THR A 135 6.06 6.12 -14.58
C THR A 135 7.22 5.63 -15.45
N PRO A 136 7.30 4.32 -15.78
CA PRO A 136 8.40 3.77 -16.58
C PRO A 136 8.64 4.52 -17.90
N SER A 137 7.58 5.07 -18.50
CA SER A 137 7.59 5.83 -19.76
C SER A 137 8.33 7.16 -19.70
N ARG A 138 8.28 7.89 -18.59
CA ARG A 138 8.98 9.17 -18.42
C ARG A 138 10.48 8.97 -18.20
N ALA A 139 10.85 7.88 -17.54
CA ALA A 139 12.24 7.55 -17.31
C ALA A 139 12.95 7.06 -18.59
N SER A 140 12.24 6.34 -19.48
CA SER A 140 12.78 5.94 -20.78
C SER A 140 12.94 7.12 -21.73
N SER A 141 11.99 8.05 -21.77
CA SER A 141 12.09 9.25 -22.63
C SER A 141 13.26 10.16 -22.24
N TRP A 142 13.47 10.40 -20.94
CA TRP A 142 14.59 11.23 -20.48
C TRP A 142 15.95 10.60 -20.78
N ARG A 143 16.10 9.28 -20.62
CA ARG A 143 17.34 8.55 -20.94
C ARG A 143 17.70 8.64 -22.43
N ALA A 144 16.69 8.48 -23.30
CA ALA A 144 16.88 8.61 -24.74
C ALA A 144 17.35 10.03 -25.10
N ALA A 145 16.70 11.06 -24.55
CA ALA A 145 17.07 12.45 -24.76
C ALA A 145 18.48 12.81 -24.23
N ALA A 146 18.91 12.19 -23.13
CA ALA A 146 20.22 12.45 -22.51
C ALA A 146 21.39 11.65 -23.14
N GLY A 147 21.15 10.77 -24.12
CA GLY A 147 22.20 9.95 -24.75
C GLY A 147 22.94 9.01 -23.78
N CYS A 148 22.28 8.65 -22.67
CA CYS A 148 22.87 8.03 -21.48
C CYS A 148 22.84 6.50 -21.58
N LYS A 149 23.98 5.81 -21.43
CA LYS A 149 24.00 4.33 -21.42
C LYS A 149 23.45 3.77 -20.10
N ARG A 150 22.48 2.86 -20.18
CA ARG A 150 21.90 2.16 -19.01
C ARG A 150 22.86 1.10 -18.49
N ARG A 151 23.09 1.06 -17.18
CA ARG A 151 23.67 -0.09 -16.47
C ARG A 151 22.60 -0.74 -15.59
N PRO A 152 22.26 -2.03 -15.76
CA PRO A 152 21.37 -2.70 -14.83
C PRO A 152 22.07 -2.89 -13.47
N SER A 153 21.38 -2.53 -12.39
CA SER A 153 21.77 -2.94 -11.04
C SER A 153 21.28 -4.38 -10.78
N PRO A 154 22.02 -5.24 -10.04
CA PRO A 154 21.60 -6.60 -9.72
C PRO A 154 20.19 -6.70 -9.13
N SER A 155 19.81 -5.73 -8.29
CA SER A 155 18.49 -5.64 -7.65
C SER A 155 17.44 -4.88 -8.46
N ALA A 156 17.81 -4.25 -9.58
CA ALA A 156 16.89 -3.56 -10.51
C ALA A 156 16.55 -4.41 -11.74
N ARG A 157 16.89 -5.71 -11.73
CA ARG A 157 16.45 -6.64 -12.76
C ARG A 157 14.94 -6.79 -12.62
N ALA A 158 14.20 -6.29 -13.60
CA ALA A 158 12.77 -6.55 -13.69
C ALA A 158 12.56 -8.07 -13.62
N PRO A 159 11.53 -8.57 -12.90
CA PRO A 159 11.13 -9.95 -13.07
C PRO A 159 10.94 -10.17 -14.57
N SER A 160 11.53 -11.24 -15.09
CA SER A 160 11.33 -11.65 -16.49
C SER A 160 9.85 -11.92 -16.68
N THR A 161 9.07 -10.91 -17.06
CA THR A 161 7.71 -11.08 -17.54
C THR A 161 7.82 -11.72 -18.92
N ARG A 162 8.04 -13.04 -18.92
CA ARG A 162 7.65 -13.87 -20.05
C ARG A 162 6.13 -13.82 -19.99
N LEU A 163 5.53 -12.96 -20.81
CA LEU A 163 4.08 -12.91 -20.97
C LEU A 163 3.61 -14.37 -21.20
N PRO A 164 2.62 -14.88 -20.45
CA PRO A 164 2.03 -16.15 -20.79
C PRO A 164 1.53 -16.06 -22.23
N ARG A 165 1.89 -17.03 -23.05
CA ARG A 165 1.31 -17.18 -24.40
C ARG A 165 -0.22 -17.18 -24.25
N PRO A 166 -0.95 -16.50 -25.13
CA PRO A 166 -2.41 -16.56 -25.09
C PRO A 166 -2.84 -18.03 -25.19
N SER A 167 -3.66 -18.47 -24.23
CA SER A 167 -4.35 -19.76 -24.32
C SER A 167 -5.22 -19.77 -25.58
N PRO A 168 -5.30 -20.89 -26.31
CA PRO A 168 -6.23 -21.00 -27.43
C PRO A 168 -7.66 -20.78 -26.92
N ALA A 169 -8.46 -20.05 -27.71
CA ALA A 169 -9.82 -19.69 -27.38
C ALA A 169 -10.64 -20.93 -26.98
N SER A 170 -11.18 -20.91 -25.76
CA SER A 170 -12.11 -21.93 -25.28
C SER A 170 -13.46 -21.80 -25.99
N THR A 171 -13.85 -22.85 -26.69
CA THR A 171 -15.18 -23.05 -27.28
C THR A 171 -16.29 -22.83 -26.23
N PRO A 172 -17.38 -22.11 -26.55
CA PRO A 172 -18.45 -21.88 -25.57
C PRO A 172 -19.21 -23.16 -25.26
N GLN A 173 -19.36 -23.47 -23.97
CA GLN A 173 -20.24 -24.52 -23.46
C GLN A 173 -21.69 -23.99 -23.40
N PRO A 174 -22.72 -24.80 -23.75
CA PRO A 174 -24.12 -24.39 -23.66
C PRO A 174 -24.57 -24.23 -22.19
N SER A 175 -25.45 -23.27 -21.94
CA SER A 175 -25.93 -22.91 -20.60
C SER A 175 -26.79 -24.00 -19.99
N ALA A 176 -26.43 -24.43 -18.77
CA ALA A 176 -27.28 -25.28 -17.95
C ALA A 176 -28.36 -24.41 -17.26
N ALA A 177 -29.61 -24.83 -17.39
CA ALA A 177 -30.78 -24.17 -16.85
C ALA A 177 -30.77 -24.07 -15.31
N ARG A 178 -31.36 -22.98 -14.82
CA ARG A 178 -31.47 -22.59 -13.41
C ARG A 178 -32.45 -23.50 -12.66
N ALA A 179 -31.98 -24.21 -11.64
CA ALA A 179 -32.84 -24.93 -10.69
C ALA A 179 -33.39 -23.98 -9.59
N PRO A 180 -34.63 -24.17 -9.09
CA PRO A 180 -35.24 -23.29 -8.10
C PRO A 180 -34.71 -23.51 -6.67
N ALA A 181 -34.80 -22.45 -5.86
CA ALA A 181 -34.23 -22.33 -4.52
C ALA A 181 -34.84 -23.29 -3.50
N GLY A 182 -33.98 -24.07 -2.83
CA GLY A 182 -34.33 -24.92 -1.69
C GLY A 182 -34.49 -24.13 -0.40
N ARG A 183 -35.59 -24.41 0.31
CA ARG A 183 -36.01 -23.84 1.60
C ARG A 183 -35.15 -24.43 2.74
N TRP A 184 -34.46 -23.59 3.51
CA TRP A 184 -33.71 -24.02 4.69
C TRP A 184 -34.68 -24.33 5.86
N ARG A 185 -34.62 -25.55 6.40
CA ARG A 185 -35.29 -25.92 7.66
C ARG A 185 -34.33 -25.67 8.82
N THR A 186 -34.83 -25.07 9.90
CA THR A 186 -34.16 -24.95 11.20
C THR A 186 -34.21 -26.31 11.93
N PRO A 187 -33.19 -26.66 12.74
CA PRO A 187 -33.32 -27.78 13.67
C PRO A 187 -33.86 -27.30 15.02
N THR A 188 -34.90 -27.97 15.51
CA THR A 188 -35.27 -28.04 16.93
C THR A 188 -34.70 -29.32 17.53
N ALA A 189 -33.89 -29.20 18.56
CA ALA A 189 -34.00 -29.88 19.86
C ALA A 189 -32.85 -29.37 20.75
#